data_AF-A0A1L5KFP5-F1
#
_entry.id   AF-A0A1L5KFP5-F1
#
_cell.length_a   1.000
_cell.length_b   1.000
_cell.length_c   1.000
_cell.angle_alpha   90.00
_cell.angle_beta   90.00
_cell.angle_gamma   90.00
#
_symmetry.space_group_name_H-M   'P 1'
#
loop_
_entity.id
_entity.type
_entity.pdbx_description
1 polymer ?
#
loop_
_entity_poly.entity_id
_entity_poly.type
_entity_poly.pdbx_seq_one_letter_code
_entity_poly.pdbx_strand_id
1 'polypeptide(L)'
;MTYDVIIIGAGPGGIFSAYELMQRRPEWKVAVLEAGNPLEKRHCPIDGDKVKSCIHCKTCAIMNGFGGAGAFSDGKYNLTNEFGGTLYEYIGKQKAMELMHYVDDI
;
A
#
# COMPACT_ATOMS: atom_id res chain seq x y z
N MET A 1 -1.33 19.05 -17.58
CA MET A 1 -2.52 18.71 -16.77
C MET A 1 -2.28 19.21 -15.35
N THR A 2 -3.29 19.72 -14.67
CA THR A 2 -3.18 20.22 -13.29
C THR A 2 -3.93 19.26 -12.37
N TYR A 3 -3.28 18.83 -11.29
CA TYR A 3 -3.84 17.98 -10.23
C TYR A 3 -3.79 18.75 -8.92
N ASP A 4 -4.79 18.54 -8.06
CA ASP A 4 -4.82 19.14 -6.72
C ASP A 4 -3.92 18.36 -5.76
N VAL A 5 -3.85 17.03 -5.93
CA VAL A 5 -3.00 16.13 -5.15
C VAL A 5 -2.36 15.09 -6.05
N ILE A 6 -1.07 14.84 -5.83
CA ILE A 6 -0.33 13.72 -6.42
C ILE A 6 0.13 12.80 -5.29
N ILE A 7 -0.20 11.53 -5.40
CA ILE A 7 0.19 10.46 -4.49
C ILE A 7 1.25 9.60 -5.19
N ILE A 8 2.38 9.39 -4.52
CA ILE A 8 3.48 8.56 -5.04
C ILE A 8 3.46 7.23 -4.29
N GLY A 9 3.19 6.15 -5.02
CA GLY A 9 3.01 4.80 -4.52
C GLY A 9 1.54 4.40 -4.44
N ALA A 10 1.21 3.26 -5.06
CA ALA A 10 -0.12 2.64 -5.03
C ALA A 10 -0.17 1.45 -4.07
N GLY A 11 0.51 1.54 -2.92
CA GLY A 11 0.29 0.63 -1.78
C GLY A 11 -0.99 0.96 -1.01
N PRO A 12 -1.34 0.22 0.06
CA PRO A 12 -2.55 0.46 0.84
C PRO A 12 -2.69 1.93 1.28
N GLY A 13 -1.62 2.53 1.83
CA GLY A 13 -1.65 3.95 2.24
C GLY A 13 -1.97 4.92 1.09
N GLY A 14 -1.44 4.67 -0.11
CA GLY A 14 -1.72 5.51 -1.29
C GLY A 14 -3.12 5.30 -1.85
N ILE A 15 -3.56 4.04 -1.93
CA ILE A 15 -4.91 3.67 -2.39
C ILE A 15 -5.97 4.26 -1.47
N PHE A 16 -5.85 4.05 -0.15
CA PHE A 16 -6.82 4.57 0.81
C PHE A 16 -6.77 6.08 0.96
N SER A 17 -5.60 6.72 0.82
CA SER A 17 -5.53 8.19 0.74
C SER A 17 -6.31 8.71 -0.47
N ALA A 18 -6.14 8.09 -1.64
CA ALA A 18 -6.89 8.47 -2.83
C ALA A 18 -8.40 8.24 -2.64
N TYR A 19 -8.79 7.09 -2.11
CA TYR A 19 -10.19 6.76 -1.82
C TYR A 19 -10.84 7.80 -0.90
N GLU A 20 -10.24 8.08 0.25
CA GLU A 20 -10.76 9.06 1.21
C GLU A 20 -10.84 10.48 0.62
N LEU A 21 -9.86 10.88 -0.19
CA LEU A 21 -9.91 12.16 -0.90
C LEU A 21 -11.07 12.22 -1.88
N MET A 22 -11.35 11.14 -2.62
CA MET A 22 -12.49 11.07 -3.54
C MET A 22 -13.84 11.13 -2.80
N GLN A 23 -13.92 10.61 -1.58
CA GLN A 23 -15.14 10.72 -0.76
C GLN A 23 -15.33 12.13 -0.17
N ARG A 24 -14.25 12.75 0.33
CA ARG A 24 -14.31 14.02 1.07
C ARG A 24 -14.22 15.27 0.19
N ARG A 25 -13.60 15.14 -0.98
CA ARG A 25 -13.33 16.20 -1.97
C ARG A 25 -13.49 15.65 -3.39
N PRO A 26 -14.70 15.22 -3.80
CA PRO A 26 -14.94 14.64 -5.12
C PRO A 26 -14.62 15.57 -6.29
N GLU A 27 -14.53 16.88 -6.04
CA GLU A 27 -14.13 17.89 -7.02
C GLU A 27 -12.62 17.95 -7.27
N TRP A 28 -11.80 17.38 -6.38
CA TRP A 28 -10.34 17.38 -6.53
C TRP A 28 -9.90 16.36 -7.58
N LYS A 29 -8.92 16.77 -8.40
CA LYS A 29 -8.23 15.90 -9.33
C LYS A 29 -7.03 15.27 -8.64
N VAL A 30 -7.14 13.99 -8.34
CA VAL A 30 -6.07 13.21 -7.68
C VAL A 30 -5.36 12.32 -8.72
N ALA A 31 -4.03 12.35 -8.73
CA ALA A 31 -3.21 11.40 -9.47
C ALA A 31 -2.50 10.45 -8.50
N VAL A 32 -2.52 9.15 -8.80
CA VAL A 32 -1.68 8.16 -8.12
C VAL A 32 -0.66 7.64 -9.11
N LEU A 33 0.63 7.74 -8.77
CA LEU A 33 1.74 7.28 -9.60
C LEU A 33 2.44 6.10 -8.93
N GLU A 34 2.61 5.01 -9.65
CA GLU A 34 3.24 3.79 -9.16
C GLU A 34 4.37 3.37 -10.09
N ALA A 35 5.52 3.01 -9.52
CA ALA A 35 6.71 2.61 -10.27
C ALA A 35 6.61 1.17 -10.81
N GLY A 36 5.83 0.32 -10.14
CA GLY A 36 5.55 -1.04 -10.54
C GLY A 36 4.35 -1.16 -11.49
N ASN A 37 3.89 -2.40 -11.64
CA ASN A 37 2.85 -2.78 -12.60
C ASN A 37 1.46 -2.81 -11.96
N PRO A 38 0.38 -2.73 -12.76
CA PRO A 38 -0.95 -3.11 -12.32
C PRO A 38 -0.99 -4.59 -11.91
N LEU A 39 -1.93 -4.95 -11.03
CA LEU A 39 -1.91 -6.22 -10.29
C LEU A 39 -1.83 -7.45 -11.21
N GLU A 40 -2.60 -7.46 -12.30
CA GLU A 40 -2.65 -8.55 -13.29
C GLU A 40 -1.34 -8.74 -14.07
N LYS A 41 -0.43 -7.76 -14.02
CA LYS A 41 0.91 -7.81 -14.63
C LYS A 41 2.02 -7.93 -13.59
N ARG A 42 1.69 -8.09 -12.31
CA ARG A 42 2.69 -8.30 -11.25
C ARG A 42 3.06 -9.79 -11.20
N HIS A 43 4.29 -10.10 -11.58
CA HIS A 43 4.81 -11.47 -11.57
C HIS A 43 6.24 -11.50 -11.05
N CYS A 44 6.50 -12.30 -10.01
CA CYS A 44 7.85 -12.63 -9.57
C CYS A 44 8.37 -13.77 -10.44
N PRO A 45 9.55 -13.66 -11.06
CA PRO A 45 10.08 -14.72 -11.93
C PRO A 45 10.52 -15.98 -11.17
N ILE A 46 10.56 -15.93 -9.82
CA ILE A 46 10.84 -17.12 -9.00
C ILE A 46 9.70 -18.11 -9.22
N ASP A 47 10.00 -19.23 -9.86
CA ASP A 47 9.08 -20.32 -10.13
C ASP A 47 9.42 -21.61 -9.36
N GLY A 48 10.57 -21.63 -8.68
CA GLY A 48 11.07 -22.80 -7.93
C GLY A 48 11.80 -23.83 -8.79
N ASP A 49 11.66 -23.76 -10.12
CA ASP A 49 12.22 -24.71 -11.08
C ASP A 49 13.40 -24.12 -11.84
N LYS A 50 13.13 -23.12 -12.69
CA LYS A 50 14.14 -22.43 -13.52
C LYS A 50 14.82 -21.32 -12.73
N VAL A 51 14.03 -20.59 -11.94
CA VAL A 51 14.51 -19.49 -11.09
C VAL A 51 14.22 -19.87 -9.64
N LYS A 52 15.28 -20.35 -8.97
CA LYS A 52 15.19 -20.91 -7.61
C LYS A 52 15.32 -19.87 -6.51
N SER A 53 15.79 -18.67 -6.83
CA SER A 53 16.08 -17.62 -5.84
C SER A 53 15.87 -16.23 -6.42
N CYS A 54 15.80 -15.24 -5.52
CA CYS A 54 15.64 -13.83 -5.90
C CYS A 54 16.77 -13.37 -6.82
N ILE A 55 16.39 -12.74 -7.94
CA ILE A 55 17.33 -12.21 -8.95
C ILE A 55 17.52 -10.69 -8.86
N HIS A 56 17.02 -10.05 -7.79
CA HIS A 56 17.09 -8.60 -7.59
C HIS A 56 16.62 -7.79 -8.80
N CYS A 57 15.39 -8.07 -9.26
CA CYS A 57 14.76 -7.32 -10.36
C CYS A 57 14.89 -5.81 -10.15
N LYS A 58 15.14 -5.05 -11.24
CA LYS A 58 15.20 -3.59 -11.20
C LYS A 58 13.98 -2.96 -10.52
N THR A 59 12.80 -3.51 -10.80
CA THR A 59 11.56 -3.23 -10.07
C THR A 59 11.00 -4.56 -9.59
N CYS A 60 11.03 -4.81 -8.28
CA CYS A 60 10.53 -6.05 -7.71
C CYS A 60 8.99 -6.07 -7.71
N ALA A 61 8.38 -7.00 -8.45
CA ALA A 61 6.93 -7.14 -8.53
C ALA A 61 6.27 -7.55 -7.21
N ILE A 62 7.02 -8.11 -6.25
CA ILE A 62 6.52 -8.39 -4.90
C ILE A 62 6.39 -7.11 -4.08
N MET A 63 7.36 -6.19 -4.18
CA MET A 63 7.41 -4.98 -3.36
C MET A 63 6.70 -3.78 -4.00
N ASN A 64 6.67 -3.72 -5.33
CA ASN A 64 6.19 -2.57 -6.11
C ASN A 64 5.05 -2.97 -7.05
N GLY A 65 4.19 -2.01 -7.35
CA GLY A 65 2.97 -2.19 -8.15
C GLY A 65 1.70 -1.90 -7.36
N PHE A 66 0.56 -1.97 -8.04
CA PHE A 66 -0.74 -1.72 -7.41
C PHE A 66 -0.99 -2.70 -6.25
N GLY A 67 -1.33 -2.17 -5.08
CA GLY A 67 -1.44 -2.89 -3.81
C GLY A 67 -0.13 -3.00 -3.02
N GLY A 68 0.99 -2.48 -3.55
CA GLY A 68 2.29 -2.44 -2.88
C GLY A 68 2.76 -3.82 -2.39
N ALA A 69 3.53 -3.85 -1.30
CA ALA A 69 4.00 -5.11 -0.69
C ALA A 69 2.86 -5.97 -0.11
N GLY A 70 1.70 -5.37 0.21
CA GLY A 70 0.56 -6.09 0.78
C GLY A 70 -0.13 -7.05 -0.19
N ALA A 71 -0.05 -6.80 -1.50
CA ALA A 71 -0.78 -7.57 -2.51
C ALA A 71 -0.41 -9.06 -2.61
N PHE A 72 0.83 -9.41 -2.26
CA PHE A 72 1.30 -10.81 -2.23
C PHE A 72 1.59 -11.28 -0.81
N SER A 73 0.96 -10.64 0.18
CA SER A 73 0.98 -11.09 1.56
C SER A 73 -0.21 -12.01 1.85
N ASP A 74 -0.20 -12.63 3.02
CA ASP A 74 -1.34 -13.41 3.55
C ASP A 74 -2.52 -12.52 3.98
N GLY A 75 -2.47 -11.21 3.74
CA GLY A 75 -3.57 -10.29 4.01
C GLY A 75 -3.91 -10.09 5.49
N LYS A 76 -3.03 -10.53 6.40
CA LYS A 76 -3.23 -10.42 7.85
C LYS A 76 -3.10 -8.98 8.31
N TYR A 77 -4.17 -8.47 8.93
CA TYR A 77 -4.17 -7.17 9.60
C TYR A 77 -4.16 -7.36 11.11
N ASN A 78 -3.04 -7.00 11.75
CA ASN A 78 -2.87 -7.17 13.20
C ASN A 78 -3.28 -5.87 13.91
N LEU A 79 -4.35 -5.93 14.70
CA LEU A 79 -4.82 -4.80 15.52
C LEU A 79 -4.02 -4.73 16.82
N THR A 80 -2.80 -4.20 16.74
CA THR A 80 -1.91 -4.01 17.89
C THR A 80 -0.86 -2.94 17.62
N ASN A 81 -0.37 -2.30 18.68
CA ASN A 81 0.77 -1.38 18.62
C ASN A 81 2.13 -2.10 18.64
N GLU A 82 2.15 -3.43 18.72
CA GLU A 82 3.39 -4.21 18.82
C GLU A 82 4.01 -4.55 17.45
N PHE A 83 3.26 -4.40 16.36
CA PHE A 83 3.70 -4.67 15.00
C PHE A 83 3.37 -3.50 14.08
N GLY A 84 4.06 -3.41 12.93
CA GLY A 84 3.71 -2.44 11.87
C GLY A 84 4.33 -1.06 12.00
N GLY A 85 5.26 -0.84 12.95
CA GLY A 85 6.04 0.39 13.08
C GLY A 85 5.82 1.11 14.41
N THR A 86 6.12 2.41 14.43
CA THR A 86 6.17 3.22 15.68
C THR A 86 5.19 4.40 15.69
N LEU A 87 4.12 4.37 14.89
CA LEU A 87 3.17 5.48 14.79
C LEU A 87 2.59 5.88 16.16
N TYR A 88 2.32 4.90 17.03
CA TYR A 88 1.79 5.12 18.38
C TYR A 88 2.69 5.98 19.27
N GLU A 89 4.00 6.07 18.97
CA GLU A 89 4.94 6.91 19.71
C GLU A 89 4.70 8.40 19.46
N TYR A 90 4.09 8.74 18.33
CA TYR A 90 3.82 10.12 17.92
C TYR A 90 2.39 10.58 18.25
N ILE A 91 1.41 9.68 18.15
CA ILE A 91 -0.01 10.03 18.30
C ILE A 91 -0.68 9.40 19.54
N GLY A 92 0.07 8.57 20.28
CA GLY A 92 -0.42 7.83 21.44
C GLY A 92 -1.04 6.47 21.07
N LYS A 93 -0.89 5.50 22.00
CA LYS A 93 -1.34 4.11 21.83
C LYS A 93 -2.84 3.97 21.54
N GLN A 94 -3.67 4.73 22.25
CA GLN A 94 -5.11 4.68 22.06
C GLN A 94 -5.50 5.18 20.66
N LYS A 95 -4.94 6.33 20.24
CA LYS A 95 -5.29 6.90 18.94
C LYS A 95 -4.84 6.03 17.77
N ALA A 96 -3.67 5.41 17.90
CA ALA A 96 -3.19 4.44 16.91
C ALA A 96 -4.15 3.25 16.78
N MET A 97 -4.61 2.67 17.89
CA MET A 97 -5.60 1.58 17.86
C MET A 97 -6.94 2.01 17.24
N GLU A 98 -7.46 3.18 17.61
CA GLU A 98 -8.69 3.74 17.01
C GLU A 98 -8.58 3.87 15.49
N LEU A 99 -7.44 4.35 14.98
CA LEU A 99 -7.21 4.46 13.54
C LEU A 99 -7.09 3.09 12.87
N MET A 100 -6.50 2.09 13.53
CA MET A 100 -6.46 0.73 12.98
C MET A 100 -7.85 0.13 12.87
N HIS A 101 -8.68 0.26 13.91
CA HIS A 101 -10.08 -0.18 13.86
C HIS A 101 -10.87 0.56 12.78
N TYR A 102 -10.66 1.86 12.62
CA TYR A 102 -11.27 2.61 11.53
C TYR A 102 -10.90 2.07 10.15
N VAL A 103 -9.64 1.65 9.94
CA VAL A 103 -9.21 1.04 8.68
C VAL A 103 -9.84 -0.35 8.47
N ASP A 104 -10.01 -1.15 9.53
CA ASP A 104 -10.65 -2.48 9.50
C ASP A 104 -12.14 -2.41 9.14
N ASP A 105 -12.80 -1.30 9.47
CA ASP A 105 -14.22 -1.05 9.16
C ASP A 105 -14.47 -0.60 7.69
N ILE A 106 -13.43 -0.33 6.90
CA ILE A 106 -13.52 0.10 5.48
C ILE A 106 -13.37 -1.10 4.54
#